data_AF-A0A968F1N0-F1
#
_entry.id   AF-A0A968F1N0-F1
#
_cell.length_a   1.000
_cell.length_b   1.000
_cell.length_c   1.000
_cell.angle_alpha   90.00
_cell.angle_beta   90.00
_cell.angle_gamma   90.00
#
_symmetry.space_group_name_H-M   'P 1'
#
loop_
_entity.id
_entity.type
_entity.pdbx_description
1 polymer ?
#
loop_
_entity_poly.entity_id
_entity_poly.type
_entity_poly.pdbx_seq_one_letter_code
_entity_poly.pdbx_strand_id
1 'polypeptide(L)'
;MINHKLRLSRFMTFFIIVAACFIVIAGRFFQVQVIQGKEYARKFRNLCWINMPIKAPRGAIYDRNGNPLAYTTETENLFVYTSSEETIKKI
;
A
#
# COMPACT_ATOMS: atom_id res chain seq x y z
N MET A 1 44.21 18.66 -40.47
CA MET A 1 43.12 17.65 -40.49
C MET A 1 42.99 17.09 -39.07
N ILE A 2 41.99 17.57 -38.31
CA ILE A 2 41.89 17.35 -36.86
C ILE A 2 41.44 15.90 -36.57
N ASN A 3 42.18 15.20 -35.72
CA ASN A 3 42.00 13.78 -35.39
C ASN A 3 40.63 13.49 -34.73
N HIS A 4 39.64 13.05 -35.52
CA HIS A 4 38.30 12.64 -35.06
C HIS A 4 38.31 11.44 -34.07
N LYS A 5 39.37 10.63 -34.02
CA LYS A 5 39.48 9.48 -33.11
C LYS A 5 39.49 9.86 -31.62
N LEU A 6 40.01 11.03 -31.26
CA LEU A 6 40.11 11.49 -29.86
C LEU A 6 38.79 12.00 -29.29
N ARG A 7 37.85 12.45 -30.14
CA ARG A 7 36.55 13.01 -29.71
C ARG A 7 35.52 11.90 -29.44
N LEU A 8 35.51 10.84 -30.24
CA LEU A 8 34.62 9.68 -30.06
C LEU A 8 34.94 8.89 -28.79
N SER A 9 36.22 8.77 -28.40
CA SER A 9 36.63 8.03 -27.19
C SER A 9 36.02 8.63 -25.91
N ARG A 10 35.99 9.96 -25.77
CA ARG A 10 35.40 10.62 -24.59
C ARG A 10 33.89 10.46 -24.51
N PHE A 11 33.19 10.58 -25.64
CA PHE A 11 31.74 10.37 -25.71
C PHE A 11 31.37 8.89 -25.50
N MET A 12 32.16 7.96 -26.03
CA MET A 12 31.97 6.53 -25.85
C MET A 12 32.13 6.14 -24.37
N THR A 13 33.17 6.63 -23.69
CA THR A 13 33.36 6.41 -22.24
C THR A 13 32.20 6.96 -21.43
N PHE A 14 31.72 8.16 -21.75
CA PHE A 14 30.53 8.73 -21.10
C PHE A 14 29.29 7.83 -21.30
N PHE A 15 29.07 7.34 -22.52
CA PHE A 15 27.93 6.49 -22.83
C PHE A 15 27.99 5.14 -22.09
N ILE A 16 29.19 4.56 -21.95
CA ILE A 16 29.42 3.33 -21.18
C ILE A 16 29.07 3.54 -19.70
N ILE A 17 29.49 4.66 -19.12
CA ILE A 17 29.17 4.99 -17.73
C ILE A 17 27.65 5.14 -17.53
N VAL A 18 26.98 5.86 -18.44
CA VAL A 18 25.53 6.03 -18.39
C VAL A 18 24.82 4.69 -18.55
N ALA A 19 25.23 3.85 -19.50
CA ALA A 19 24.68 2.52 -19.69
C ALA A 19 24.86 1.64 -18.44
N ALA A 20 26.03 1.69 -17.80
CA ALA A 20 26.27 0.97 -16.55
C ALA A 20 25.31 1.43 -15.43
N CYS A 21 25.07 2.74 -15.29
CA CYS A 21 24.07 3.26 -14.35
C CYS A 21 22.67 2.72 -14.64
N PHE A 22 22.26 2.69 -15.92
CA PHE A 22 20.96 2.14 -16.31
C PHE A 22 20.84 0.63 -16.01
N ILE A 23 21.92 -0.14 -16.18
CA ILE A 23 21.94 -1.57 -15.83
C ILE A 23 21.73 -1.77 -14.33
N VAL A 24 22.37 -0.95 -13.48
CA VAL A 24 22.18 -1.00 -12.02
C VAL A 24 20.71 -0.71 -11.65
N ILE A 25 20.11 0.31 -12.28
CA ILE A 25 18.70 0.67 -12.06
C ILE A 25 17.78 -0.46 -12.53
N ALA A 26 18.03 -1.05 -13.70
CA ALA A 26 17.24 -2.15 -14.24
C ALA A 26 17.32 -3.41 -13.34
N GLY A 27 18.50 -3.73 -12.80
CA GLY A 27 18.68 -4.82 -11.84
C GLY A 27 17.90 -4.58 -10.55
N ARG A 28 17.94 -3.36 -10.01
CA ARG A 28 17.13 -2.95 -8.84
C ARG A 28 15.64 -3.03 -9.13
N PHE A 29 15.22 -2.60 -10.31
CA PHE A 29 13.83 -2.70 -10.74
C PHE A 29 13.38 -4.16 -10.80
N PHE A 30 14.16 -5.05 -11.42
CA PHE A 30 13.88 -6.48 -11.46
C PHE A 30 13.80 -7.10 -10.07
N GLN A 31 14.70 -6.73 -9.15
CA GLN A 31 14.65 -7.17 -7.75
C GLN A 31 13.31 -6.82 -7.09
N VAL A 32 12.89 -5.56 -7.19
CA VAL A 32 11.65 -5.08 -6.55
C VAL A 32 10.41 -5.72 -7.19
N GLN A 33 10.39 -5.86 -8.52
CA GLN A 33 9.23 -6.40 -9.25
C GLN A 33 9.12 -7.92 -9.15
N VAL A 34 10.23 -8.67 -9.24
CA VAL A 34 10.20 -10.15 -9.32
C VAL A 34 10.33 -10.81 -7.95
N ILE A 35 11.29 -10.37 -7.13
CA ILE A 35 11.57 -10.99 -5.83
C ILE A 35 10.54 -10.49 -4.81
N GLN A 36 10.31 -9.17 -4.77
CA GLN A 36 9.46 -8.56 -3.75
C GLN A 36 8.06 -8.19 -4.27
N GLY A 37 7.78 -8.32 -5.58
CA GLY A 37 6.50 -7.90 -6.15
C GLY A 37 5.30 -8.63 -5.55
N LYS A 38 5.43 -9.92 -5.25
CA LYS A 38 4.37 -10.70 -4.57
C LYS A 38 4.13 -10.23 -3.15
N GLU A 39 5.19 -9.82 -2.44
CA GLU A 39 5.10 -9.33 -1.07
C GLU A 39 4.50 -7.92 -1.04
N TYR A 40 4.91 -7.04 -1.95
CA TYR A 40 4.32 -5.70 -2.10
C TYR A 40 2.87 -5.75 -2.58
N ALA A 41 2.52 -6.64 -3.51
CA ALA A 41 1.13 -6.85 -3.93
C ALA A 41 0.25 -7.40 -2.79
N ARG A 42 0.81 -8.28 -1.93
CA ARG A 42 0.14 -8.77 -0.73
C ARG A 42 -0.01 -7.67 0.31
N LYS A 43 1.03 -6.87 0.55
CA LYS A 43 0.97 -5.69 1.42
C LYS A 43 -0.04 -4.66 0.91
N PHE A 44 -0.14 -4.43 -0.41
CA PHE A 44 -1.14 -3.54 -1.00
C PHE A 44 -2.58 -4.03 -0.74
N ARG A 45 -2.86 -5.32 -0.95
CA ARG A 45 -4.16 -5.91 -0.61
C ARG A 45 -4.46 -5.79 0.88
N ASN A 46 -3.45 -5.99 1.72
CA ASN A 46 -3.60 -5.82 3.14
C ASN A 46 -3.82 -4.34 3.48
N LEU A 47 -3.13 -3.39 2.82
CA LEU A 47 -3.24 -1.91 2.91
C LEU A 47 -4.55 -1.32 2.38
N CYS A 48 -5.44 -2.11 1.81
CA CYS A 48 -6.88 -1.95 2.06
C CYS A 48 -7.22 -2.25 3.54
N TRP A 49 -6.32 -1.93 4.47
CA TRP A 49 -6.52 -1.95 5.90
C TRP A 49 -7.45 -0.76 6.08
N ILE A 50 -8.73 -1.07 6.20
CA ILE A 50 -9.72 -0.11 6.65
C ILE A 50 -9.13 0.40 7.97
N ASN A 51 -8.66 1.66 7.98
CA ASN A 51 -8.35 2.32 9.24
C ASN A 51 -9.69 2.38 9.97
N MET A 52 -9.98 1.37 10.79
CA MET A 52 -11.05 1.43 11.76
C MET A 52 -10.47 2.25 12.91
N PRO A 53 -10.81 3.55 13.01
CA PRO A 53 -10.41 4.30 14.18
C PRO A 53 -10.99 3.58 15.39
N ILE A 54 -10.14 3.20 16.33
CA ILE A 54 -10.59 2.68 17.62
C ILE A 54 -11.30 3.84 18.30
N LYS A 55 -12.63 3.78 18.33
CA LYS A 55 -13.44 4.85 18.91
C LYS A 55 -13.27 4.76 20.43
N ALA A 56 -12.59 5.74 21.01
CA ALA A 56 -12.46 5.80 22.45
C ALA A 56 -13.87 6.00 23.09
N PRO A 57 -14.23 5.23 24.12
CA PRO A 57 -15.49 5.43 24.82
C PRO A 57 -15.48 6.81 25.49
N ARG A 58 -16.60 7.54 25.42
CA ARG A 58 -16.72 8.80 26.15
C ARG A 58 -16.92 8.53 27.64
N GLY A 59 -16.35 9.38 28.48
CA GLY A 59 -16.60 9.35 29.92
C GLY A 59 -18.09 9.53 30.24
N ALA A 60 -18.54 8.88 31.31
CA ALA A 60 -19.91 9.02 31.78
C ALA A 60 -20.13 10.43 32.37
N ILE A 61 -21.29 11.03 32.08
CA ILE A 61 -21.72 12.31 32.62
C ILE A 61 -22.53 12.04 33.88
N TYR A 62 -22.13 12.63 35.00
CA TYR A 62 -22.80 12.50 36.29
C TYR A 62 -23.47 13.81 36.70
N ASP A 63 -24.62 13.71 37.35
CA ASP A 63 -25.22 14.85 38.07
C ASP A 63 -24.40 15.18 39.33
N ARG A 64 -24.70 16.30 39.99
CA ARG A 64 -24.05 16.77 41.22
C ARG A 64 -24.09 15.78 42.39
N ASN A 65 -25.03 14.83 42.35
CA ASN A 65 -25.21 13.77 43.34
C ASN A 65 -24.47 12.47 42.97
N GLY A 66 -23.70 12.46 41.88
CA GLY A 66 -22.96 11.28 41.43
C GLY A 66 -23.81 10.26 40.63
N ASN A 67 -25.04 10.61 40.26
CA ASN A 67 -25.90 9.74 39.45
C ASN A 67 -25.55 9.86 37.96
N PRO A 68 -25.35 8.75 37.23
CA PRO A 68 -25.02 8.80 35.81
C PRO A 68 -26.25 9.23 34.97
N LEU A 69 -26.07 10.27 34.16
CA LEU A 69 -27.08 10.79 33.22
C LEU A 69 -26.85 10.30 31.78
N ALA A 70 -25.59 10.04 31.40
CA ALA A 70 -25.24 9.49 30.09
C ALA A 70 -23.96 8.67 30.16
N TYR A 71 -23.94 7.48 29.54
CA TYR A 71 -22.78 6.58 29.48
C TYR A 71 -22.72 5.85 28.14
N THR A 72 -21.54 5.37 27.75
CA THR A 72 -21.34 4.59 26.51
C THR A 72 -21.52 3.10 26.82
N THR A 73 -22.22 2.36 25.95
CA THR A 73 -22.32 0.89 26.01
C THR A 73 -21.95 0.29 24.65
N GLU A 74 -21.36 -0.91 24.66
CA GLU A 74 -21.14 -1.71 23.45
C GLU A 74 -22.51 -2.23 22.95
N THR A 75 -22.72 -2.29 21.65
CA THR A 75 -23.94 -2.86 21.04
C THR A 75 -23.56 -3.68 19.82
N GLU A 76 -24.04 -4.91 19.76
CA GLU A 76 -23.84 -5.81 18.63
C GLU A 76 -25.00 -5.66 17.63
N ASN A 77 -24.67 -5.41 16.36
CA ASN A 77 -25.65 -5.30 15.27
C ASN A 77 -25.50 -6.50 14.32
N LEU A 78 -26.59 -7.22 14.07
CA LEU A 78 -26.64 -8.33 13.10
C LEU A 78 -27.22 -7.85 11.77
N PHE A 79 -26.44 -7.95 10.69
CA PHE A 79 -26.89 -7.65 9.33
C PHE A 79 -27.07 -8.94 8.54
N VAL A 80 -28.29 -9.21 8.06
CA VAL A 80 -28.60 -10.36 7.20
C VAL A 80 -28.82 -9.87 5.78
N TYR A 81 -27.94 -10.26 4.87
CA TYR A 81 -28.12 -10.04 3.44
C TYR A 81 -28.64 -11.32 2.80
N THR A 82 -29.91 -11.33 2.37
CA THR A 82 -30.43 -12.44 1.58
C THR A 82 -29.95 -12.28 0.14
N SER A 83 -28.91 -13.02 -0.24
CA SER A 83 -28.58 -13.21 -1.66
C SER A 83 -29.56 -14.23 -2.20
N SER A 84 -30.52 -13.76 -3.01
CA SER A 84 -31.30 -14.60 -3.92
C SER A 84 -30.39 -15.66 -4.55
N GLU A 85 -30.84 -16.93 -4.55
CA GLU A 85 -30.12 -18.15 -4.93
C GLU A 85 -29.60 -18.18 -6.38
N GLU A 86 -29.74 -17.11 -7.16
CA GLU A 86 -29.43 -17.07 -8.60
C GLU A 86 -27.95 -17.01 -8.96
N THR A 87 -27.04 -16.70 -8.03
CA THR A 87 -25.61 -16.55 -8.37
C THR A 87 -24.87 -17.89 -8.45
N ILE A 88 -25.36 -18.95 -7.79
CA ILE A 88 -24.65 -20.25 -7.74
C ILE A 88 -24.79 -21.04 -9.05
N LYS A 89 -25.80 -20.75 -9.88
CA LYS A 89 -26.05 -21.50 -11.13
C LYS A 89 -25.19 -21.07 -12.33
N LYS A 90 -24.28 -20.11 -12.14
CA LYS A 90 -23.51 -19.49 -13.22
C LYS A 90 -21.99 -19.67 -13.09
N ILE A 91 -21.55 -20.54 -12.18
CA ILE A 91 -20.16 -21.03 -12.09
C ILE A 91 -20.10 -22.42 -12.72
#